data_AF-A0A257VVX5-F1
#
_entry.id   AF-A0A257VVX5-F1
#
_cell.length_a   1.000
_cell.length_b   1.000
_cell.length_c   1.000
_cell.angle_alpha   90.00
_cell.angle_beta   90.00
_cell.angle_gamma   90.00
#
_symmetry.space_group_name_H-M   'P 1'
#
loop_
_entity.id
_entity.type
_entity.pdbx_description
1 polymer ?
#
loop_
_entity_poly.entity_id
_entity_poly.type
_entity_poly.pdbx_seq_one_letter_code
_entity_poly.pdbx_strand_id
1 'polypeptide(L)'
;IIFTSVHAVRHFAWHMHMLSVPVIVSSGVVGEAALAAGYVTVTSVSGNEYAFIGLLGHLLRPSAHVMIVCGESASTTLADRLRDLAFRVERQIVYQPAPADSLEIGRVSKHLDRVTAIVLHSCGGARLIVPILQAVSWRGSLWCISDQAAQACSGLLDISVEAAAQPSEAALIQMIGQLTPRTARRKSPPSRQNTHFVQSALRNQSSSRSLESGNDNAPGESGQDDPDQGPRAA
;
A
#
# COMPACT_ATOMS: atom_id res chain seq x y z
N ILE A 1 6.00 10.22 -14.38
CA ILE A 1 5.45 9.03 -13.70
C ILE A 1 4.70 9.47 -12.46
N ILE A 2 3.55 8.87 -12.17
CA ILE A 2 2.82 9.08 -10.92
C ILE A 2 2.70 7.73 -10.21
N PHE A 3 3.23 7.62 -9.00
CA PHE A 3 3.01 6.45 -8.14
C PHE A 3 1.88 6.73 -7.16
N THR A 4 0.89 5.82 -7.12
CA THR A 4 -0.26 5.97 -6.20
C THR A 4 -0.01 5.35 -4.83
N SER A 5 1.04 4.53 -4.67
CA SER A 5 1.35 3.84 -3.42
C SER A 5 2.80 3.37 -3.37
N VAL A 6 3.29 3.04 -2.17
CA VAL A 6 4.60 2.39 -1.98
C VAL A 6 4.66 1.03 -2.70
N HIS A 7 3.54 0.32 -2.79
CA HIS A 7 3.46 -0.95 -3.53
C HIS A 7 3.69 -0.73 -5.03
N ALA A 8 3.12 0.34 -5.60
CA ALA A 8 3.36 0.69 -7.00
C ALA A 8 4.85 0.94 -7.28
N VAL A 9 5.56 1.63 -6.38
CA VAL A 9 7.01 1.82 -6.48
C VAL A 9 7.73 0.47 -6.45
N ARG A 10 7.48 -0.35 -5.43
CA ARG A 10 8.18 -1.64 -5.21
C ARG A 10 8.03 -2.58 -6.39
N HIS A 11 6.83 -2.68 -6.97
CA HIS A 11 6.56 -3.60 -8.07
C HIS A 11 6.93 -3.04 -9.45
N PHE A 12 7.28 -1.75 -9.56
CA PHE A 12 7.71 -1.12 -10.81
C PHE A 12 9.21 -0.82 -10.87
N ALA A 13 9.93 -0.91 -9.73
CA ALA A 13 11.33 -0.50 -9.59
C ALA A 13 12.35 -1.26 -10.47
N TRP A 14 11.93 -2.25 -11.26
CA TRP A 14 12.81 -3.01 -12.16
C TRP A 14 13.14 -2.30 -13.48
N HIS A 15 12.47 -1.19 -13.78
CA HIS A 15 12.71 -0.42 -15.01
C HIS A 15 13.83 0.61 -14.84
N MET A 16 15.08 0.16 -14.82
CA MET A 16 16.28 1.01 -14.62
C MET A 16 16.40 2.17 -15.62
N HIS A 17 15.90 2.00 -16.85
CA HIS A 17 15.89 3.06 -17.87
C HIS A 17 14.92 4.21 -17.57
N MET A 18 14.01 4.04 -16.59
CA MET A 18 13.03 5.06 -16.20
C MET A 18 13.47 5.90 -15.00
N LEU A 19 14.63 5.65 -14.38
CA LEU A 19 15.04 6.32 -13.13
C LEU A 19 15.27 7.84 -13.28
N SER A 20 15.55 8.31 -14.49
CA SER A 20 15.69 9.74 -14.80
C SER A 20 14.35 10.43 -15.10
N VAL A 21 13.26 9.67 -15.30
CA VAL A 21 11.94 10.24 -15.61
C VAL A 21 11.37 10.90 -14.35
N PRO A 22 10.85 12.15 -14.45
CA PRO A 22 10.25 12.82 -13.30
C PRO A 22 9.11 12.02 -12.67
N VAL A 23 9.20 11.84 -11.36
CA VAL A 23 8.20 11.21 -10.51
C VAL A 23 7.45 12.29 -9.74
N ILE A 24 6.12 12.23 -9.76
CA ILE A 24 5.26 13.15 -9.02
C ILE A 24 4.30 12.31 -8.17
N VAL A 25 4.24 12.60 -6.86
CA VAL A 25 3.47 11.81 -5.88
C VAL A 25 2.69 12.71 -4.94
N SER A 26 1.56 12.23 -4.43
CA SER A 26 0.72 12.97 -3.46
C SER A 26 1.07 12.68 -1.99
N SER A 27 2.07 11.83 -1.75
CA SER A 27 2.45 11.39 -0.40
C SER A 27 3.96 11.35 -0.25
N GLY A 28 4.46 11.99 0.82
CA GLY A 28 5.89 12.00 1.14
C GLY A 28 6.44 10.59 1.33
N VAL A 29 5.68 9.67 1.94
CA VAL A 29 6.09 8.27 2.12
C VAL A 29 6.31 7.56 0.78
N VAL A 30 5.49 7.86 -0.23
CA VAL A 30 5.68 7.31 -1.58
C VAL A 30 6.88 7.97 -2.27
N GLY A 31 7.12 9.26 -2.02
CA GLY A 31 8.28 10.00 -2.53
C GLY A 31 9.59 9.43 -2.01
N GLU A 32 9.68 9.23 -0.69
CA GLU A 32 10.84 8.58 -0.05
C GLU A 32 11.05 7.16 -0.60
N ALA A 33 9.98 6.40 -0.82
CA ALA A 33 10.09 5.08 -1.43
C ALA A 33 10.63 5.14 -2.87
N ALA A 34 10.23 6.13 -3.66
CA ALA A 34 10.74 6.32 -5.02
C ALA A 34 12.23 6.73 -5.02
N LEU A 35 12.63 7.64 -4.14
CA LEU A 35 14.04 8.00 -3.95
C LEU A 35 14.87 6.77 -3.55
N ALA A 36 14.39 5.98 -2.58
CA ALA A 36 15.04 4.75 -2.17
C ALA A 36 15.12 3.69 -3.28
N ALA A 37 14.21 3.73 -4.26
CA ALA A 37 14.24 2.90 -5.46
C ALA A 37 15.18 3.43 -6.57
N GLY A 38 15.82 4.58 -6.37
CA GLY A 38 16.81 5.15 -7.28
C GLY A 38 16.29 6.22 -8.25
N TYR A 39 15.04 6.66 -8.13
CA TYR A 39 14.53 7.77 -8.95
C TYR A 39 15.22 9.07 -8.58
N VAL A 40 15.71 9.79 -9.60
CA VAL A 40 16.56 10.98 -9.40
C VAL A 40 15.73 12.25 -9.17
N THR A 41 14.57 12.34 -9.83
CA THR A 41 13.72 13.54 -9.80
C THR A 41 12.36 13.18 -9.22
N VAL A 42 12.17 13.45 -7.92
CA VAL A 42 10.92 13.15 -7.20
C VAL A 42 10.32 14.43 -6.62
N THR A 43 9.09 14.73 -7.02
CA THR A 43 8.29 15.84 -6.47
C THR A 43 7.14 15.28 -5.65
N SER A 44 7.18 15.51 -4.34
CA SER A 44 6.05 15.21 -3.45
C SER A 44 5.17 16.44 -3.28
N VAL A 45 3.87 16.27 -3.47
CA VAL A 45 2.87 17.32 -3.32
C VAL A 45 1.98 16.97 -2.15
N SER A 46 2.00 17.80 -1.11
CA SER A 46 1.03 17.71 -0.04
C SER A 46 -0.27 18.40 -0.43
N GLY A 47 -1.41 17.81 -0.11
CA GLY A 47 -2.72 18.42 -0.31
C GLY A 47 -3.76 17.44 -0.80
N ASN A 48 -4.91 17.97 -1.21
CA ASN A 48 -5.96 17.17 -1.82
C ASN A 48 -5.71 16.94 -3.33
N GLU A 49 -6.55 16.11 -3.94
CA GLU A 49 -6.45 15.77 -5.36
C GLU A 49 -6.51 17.00 -6.29
N TYR A 50 -7.28 18.03 -5.93
CA TYR A 50 -7.37 19.26 -6.72
C TYR A 50 -6.05 20.05 -6.73
N ALA A 51 -5.40 20.19 -5.58
CA ALA A 51 -4.08 20.82 -5.49
C ALA A 51 -3.03 20.03 -6.28
N PHE A 52 -3.09 18.70 -6.21
CA PHE A 52 -2.22 17.80 -6.97
C PHE A 52 -2.37 18.01 -8.49
N ILE A 53 -3.61 18.01 -8.98
CA ILE A 53 -3.92 18.21 -10.40
C ILE A 53 -3.54 19.62 -10.85
N GLY A 54 -3.84 20.63 -10.04
CA GLY A 54 -3.47 22.02 -10.33
C GLY A 54 -1.96 22.19 -10.49
N LEU A 55 -1.15 21.54 -9.64
CA LEU A 55 0.30 21.56 -9.78
C LEU A 55 0.77 20.84 -11.05
N LEU A 56 0.17 19.68 -11.38
CA LEU A 56 0.50 18.97 -12.61
C LEU A 56 0.29 19.84 -13.86
N GLY A 57 -0.77 20.65 -13.88
CA GLY A 57 -1.02 21.62 -14.95
C GLY A 57 0.05 22.72 -15.08
N HIS A 58 0.76 23.04 -13.99
CA HIS A 58 1.87 24.01 -14.01
C HIS A 58 3.21 23.36 -14.36
N LEU A 59 3.43 22.11 -13.93
CA LEU A 59 4.70 21.40 -14.11
C LEU A 59 4.82 20.75 -15.49
N LEU A 60 3.72 20.28 -16.06
CA LEU A 60 3.72 19.51 -17.30
C LEU A 60 3.23 20.36 -18.47
N ARG A 61 3.83 20.14 -19.63
CA ARG A 61 3.34 20.74 -20.88
C ARG A 61 1.97 20.13 -21.23
N PRO A 62 1.08 20.89 -21.89
CA PRO A 62 -0.12 20.34 -22.49
C PRO A 62 0.23 19.10 -23.35
N SER A 63 -0.61 18.05 -23.27
CA SER A 63 -0.41 16.78 -23.97
C SER A 63 0.81 15.96 -23.56
N ALA A 64 1.46 16.26 -22.43
CA ALA A 64 2.47 15.38 -21.85
C ALA A 64 1.92 13.96 -21.62
N HIS A 65 2.78 12.96 -21.79
CA HIS A 65 2.45 11.57 -21.47
C HIS A 65 2.65 11.30 -19.98
N VAL A 66 1.57 10.89 -19.32
CA VAL A 66 1.52 10.62 -17.88
C VAL A 66 1.20 9.14 -17.67
N MET A 67 2.19 8.39 -17.21
CA MET A 67 2.00 7.04 -16.73
C MET A 67 1.67 7.04 -15.24
N ILE A 68 0.48 6.55 -14.90
CA ILE A 68 0.02 6.31 -13.53
C ILE A 68 0.27 4.84 -13.21
N VAL A 69 1.22 4.60 -12.31
CA VAL A 69 1.57 3.26 -11.85
C VAL A 69 0.75 2.96 -10.60
N CYS A 70 -0.10 1.93 -10.67
CA CYS A 70 -1.09 1.67 -9.63
C CYS A 70 -1.39 0.18 -9.45
N GLY A 71 -2.19 -0.13 -8.42
CA GLY A 71 -2.80 -1.46 -8.27
C GLY A 71 -4.02 -1.61 -9.16
N GLU A 72 -4.45 -2.85 -9.40
CA GLU A 72 -5.62 -3.18 -10.22
C GLU A 72 -6.88 -2.45 -9.74
N SER A 73 -7.16 -2.49 -8.43
CA SER A 73 -8.34 -1.88 -7.81
C SER A 73 -8.22 -0.37 -7.55
N ALA A 74 -7.17 0.30 -8.05
CA ALA A 74 -7.03 1.74 -7.86
C ALA A 74 -8.11 2.51 -8.63
N SER A 75 -8.59 3.61 -8.04
CA SER A 75 -9.59 4.49 -8.66
C SER A 75 -9.12 5.05 -10.01
N THR A 76 -10.04 5.18 -10.97
CA THR A 76 -9.78 5.84 -12.26
C THR A 76 -9.90 7.37 -12.20
N THR A 77 -10.46 7.92 -11.12
CA THR A 77 -10.80 9.35 -11.02
C THR A 77 -9.64 10.28 -11.37
N LEU A 78 -8.43 10.01 -10.85
CA LEU A 78 -7.25 10.81 -11.17
C LEU A 78 -6.90 10.74 -12.67
N ALA A 79 -6.98 9.55 -13.26
CA ALA A 79 -6.70 9.37 -14.68
C ALA A 79 -7.71 10.12 -15.54
N ASP A 80 -8.99 10.05 -15.18
CA ASP A 80 -10.08 10.70 -15.90
C ASP A 80 -9.90 12.23 -15.85
N ARG A 81 -9.67 12.80 -14.66
CA ARG A 81 -9.41 14.24 -14.50
C ARG A 81 -8.18 14.73 -15.26
N LEU A 82 -7.12 13.93 -15.35
CA LEU A 82 -5.94 14.31 -16.13
C LEU A 82 -6.20 14.27 -17.64
N ARG A 83 -7.03 13.35 -18.12
CA ARG A 83 -7.47 13.34 -19.53
C ARG A 83 -8.34 14.56 -19.85
N ASP A 84 -9.19 14.99 -18.92
CA ASP A 84 -9.98 16.22 -19.07
C ASP A 84 -9.10 17.47 -19.24
N LEU A 85 -7.87 17.43 -18.71
CA LEU A 85 -6.83 18.47 -18.91
C LEU A 85 -5.96 18.23 -20.15
N ALA A 86 -6.40 17.37 -21.07
CA ALA A 86 -5.73 17.03 -22.31
C ALA A 86 -4.34 16.38 -22.15
N PHE A 87 -4.03 15.77 -20.99
CA PHE A 87 -2.87 14.88 -20.86
C PHE A 87 -3.13 13.54 -21.55
N ARG A 88 -2.07 12.93 -22.09
CA ARG A 88 -2.11 11.53 -22.53
C ARG A 88 -1.88 10.67 -21.28
N VAL A 89 -2.89 9.90 -20.86
CA VAL A 89 -2.80 9.17 -19.59
C VAL A 89 -2.84 7.66 -19.83
N GLU A 90 -1.78 6.99 -19.39
CA GLU A 90 -1.67 5.53 -19.37
C GLU A 90 -1.74 5.04 -17.91
N ARG A 91 -2.50 3.97 -17.67
CA ARG A 91 -2.52 3.28 -16.38
C ARG A 91 -1.69 2.01 -16.51
N GLN A 92 -0.60 1.93 -15.76
CA GLN A 92 0.21 0.74 -15.64
C GLN A 92 -0.14 0.02 -14.34
N ILE A 93 -0.89 -1.07 -14.45
CA ILE A 93 -1.20 -1.94 -13.31
C ILE A 93 0.03 -2.81 -13.03
N VAL A 94 0.55 -2.77 -11.80
CA VAL A 94 1.77 -3.51 -11.41
C VAL A 94 1.58 -4.45 -10.23
N TYR A 95 0.43 -4.39 -9.58
CA TYR A 95 0.07 -5.35 -8.54
C TYR A 95 -1.44 -5.53 -8.46
N GLN A 96 -1.84 -6.69 -7.97
CA GLN A 96 -3.21 -7.03 -7.66
C GLN A 96 -3.30 -7.34 -6.16
N PRO A 97 -4.23 -6.72 -5.41
CA PRO A 97 -4.51 -7.14 -4.05
C PRO A 97 -5.01 -8.58 -4.06
N ALA A 98 -4.32 -9.48 -3.36
CA ALA A 98 -4.80 -10.84 -3.15
C ALA A 98 -5.90 -10.85 -2.08
N PRO A 99 -6.94 -11.70 -2.21
CA PRO A 99 -7.86 -11.97 -1.13
C PRO A 99 -7.11 -12.43 0.12
N ALA A 100 -7.58 -12.03 1.30
CA ALA A 100 -7.06 -12.55 2.54
C ALA A 100 -7.38 -14.05 2.65
N ASP A 101 -6.42 -14.84 3.12
CA ASP A 101 -6.58 -16.28 3.33
C ASP A 101 -7.67 -16.52 4.40
N SER A 102 -8.65 -17.36 4.07
CA SER A 102 -9.75 -17.73 4.96
C SER A 102 -9.25 -18.39 6.26
N LEU A 103 -8.11 -19.07 6.21
CA LEU A 103 -7.47 -19.67 7.38
C LEU A 103 -6.85 -18.62 8.30
N GLU A 104 -6.24 -17.57 7.75
CA GLU A 104 -5.72 -16.45 8.53
C GLU A 104 -6.85 -15.65 9.17
N ILE A 105 -7.91 -15.39 8.41
CA ILE A 105 -9.14 -14.78 8.90
C ILE A 105 -9.72 -15.59 10.08
N GLY A 106 -9.80 -16.92 9.93
CA GLY A 106 -10.31 -17.82 10.96
C GLY A 106 -9.45 -17.88 12.22
N ARG A 107 -8.16 -17.54 12.15
CA ARG A 107 -7.30 -17.41 13.34
C ARG A 107 -7.58 -16.12 14.08
N VAL A 108 -7.75 -15.01 13.36
CA VAL A 108 -8.06 -13.70 13.96
C VAL A 108 -9.44 -13.70 14.62
N SER A 109 -10.42 -14.38 14.01
CA SER A 109 -11.80 -14.43 14.53
C SER A 109 -11.91 -15.01 15.94
N LYS A 110 -11.01 -15.94 16.31
CA LYS A 110 -10.93 -16.55 17.66
C LYS A 110 -10.53 -15.57 18.77
N HIS A 111 -10.04 -14.39 18.42
CA HIS A 111 -9.59 -13.37 19.36
C HIS A 111 -10.46 -12.12 19.34
N LEU A 112 -11.53 -12.10 18.53
CA LEU A 112 -12.42 -10.95 18.40
C LEU A 112 -13.18 -10.65 19.70
N ASP A 113 -13.36 -11.64 20.57
CA ASP A 113 -13.93 -11.49 21.93
C ASP A 113 -13.15 -10.49 22.80
N ARG A 114 -11.86 -10.29 22.52
CA ARG A 114 -10.97 -9.36 23.23
C ARG A 114 -10.84 -8.00 22.54
N VAL A 115 -11.41 -7.85 21.35
CA VAL A 115 -11.32 -6.65 20.54
C VAL A 115 -12.60 -5.84 20.74
N THR A 116 -12.47 -4.64 21.29
CA THR A 116 -13.61 -3.74 21.53
C THR A 116 -13.90 -2.82 20.36
N ALA A 117 -12.90 -2.57 19.50
CA ALA A 117 -13.04 -1.71 18.34
C ALA A 117 -12.12 -2.17 17.18
N ILE A 118 -12.61 -2.01 15.94
CA ILE A 118 -11.88 -2.31 14.71
C ILE A 118 -11.81 -1.04 13.85
N VAL A 119 -10.62 -0.74 13.34
CA VAL A 119 -10.39 0.41 12.46
C VAL A 119 -10.44 -0.03 11.00
N LEU A 120 -11.25 0.65 10.20
CA LEU A 120 -11.49 0.33 8.79
C LEU A 120 -10.97 1.44 7.88
N HIS A 121 -9.86 1.17 7.21
CA HIS A 121 -9.18 2.13 6.32
C HIS A 121 -9.73 2.18 4.89
N SER A 122 -10.73 1.36 4.55
CA SER A 122 -11.35 1.38 3.22
C SER A 122 -12.71 0.68 3.18
N CYS A 123 -13.52 1.03 2.18
CA CYS A 123 -14.75 0.31 1.86
C CYS A 123 -14.49 -1.16 1.50
N GLY A 124 -13.37 -1.45 0.82
CA GLY A 124 -12.97 -2.83 0.50
C GLY A 124 -12.69 -3.65 1.77
N GLY A 125 -11.92 -3.12 2.71
CA GLY A 125 -11.66 -3.76 4.00
C GLY A 125 -12.93 -3.96 4.83
N ALA A 126 -13.83 -2.97 4.82
CA ALA A 126 -15.14 -3.07 5.47
C ALA A 126 -15.96 -4.24 4.91
N ARG A 127 -16.08 -4.36 3.59
CA ARG A 127 -16.81 -5.46 2.94
C ARG A 127 -16.22 -6.83 3.24
N LEU A 128 -14.90 -6.92 3.41
CA LEU A 128 -14.23 -8.16 3.78
C LEU A 128 -14.52 -8.58 5.23
N ILE A 129 -14.55 -7.64 6.17
CA ILE A 129 -14.72 -7.96 7.59
C ILE A 129 -16.17 -8.24 7.97
N VAL A 130 -17.14 -7.59 7.33
CA VAL A 130 -18.57 -7.66 7.70
C VAL A 130 -19.10 -9.11 7.80
N PRO A 131 -18.89 -10.01 6.81
CA PRO A 131 -19.35 -11.39 6.91
C PRO A 131 -18.75 -12.14 8.10
N ILE A 132 -17.51 -11.84 8.47
CA ILE A 132 -16.81 -12.46 9.60
C ILE A 132 -17.43 -12.01 10.91
N LEU A 133 -17.68 -10.71 11.08
CA LEU A 133 -18.30 -10.15 12.28
C LEU A 133 -19.72 -10.69 12.48
N GLN A 134 -20.48 -10.84 11.39
CA GLN A 134 -21.81 -11.45 11.42
C GLN A 134 -21.75 -12.92 11.86
N ALA A 135 -20.84 -13.71 11.27
CA ALA A 135 -20.72 -15.13 11.57
C ALA A 135 -20.39 -15.42 13.04
N VAL A 136 -19.65 -14.53 13.70
CA VAL A 136 -19.29 -14.69 15.12
C VAL A 136 -20.15 -13.85 16.06
N SER A 137 -21.19 -13.17 15.54
CA SER A 137 -22.04 -12.25 16.31
C SER A 137 -21.23 -11.25 17.16
N TRP A 138 -20.16 -10.70 16.56
CA TRP A 138 -19.27 -9.79 17.26
C TRP A 138 -20.00 -8.53 17.71
N ARG A 139 -19.57 -7.96 18.84
CA ARG A 139 -20.10 -6.73 19.41
C ARG A 139 -18.96 -5.76 19.69
N GLY A 140 -19.15 -4.50 19.35
CA GLY A 140 -18.14 -3.46 19.56
C GLY A 140 -18.34 -2.26 18.64
N SER A 141 -17.24 -1.56 18.37
CA SER A 141 -17.23 -0.36 17.52
C SER A 141 -16.43 -0.54 16.24
N LEU A 142 -16.97 -0.09 15.11
CA LEU A 142 -16.27 0.05 13.85
C LEU A 142 -15.94 1.53 13.62
N TRP A 143 -14.66 1.83 13.44
CA TRP A 143 -14.15 3.17 13.23
C TRP A 143 -13.64 3.30 11.81
N CYS A 144 -14.43 3.95 10.97
CA CYS A 144 -14.26 4.01 9.52
C CYS A 144 -13.53 5.28 9.10
N ILE A 145 -12.63 5.15 8.11
CA ILE A 145 -11.94 6.31 7.52
C ILE A 145 -12.89 7.25 6.77
N SER A 146 -14.05 6.77 6.33
CA SER A 146 -15.01 7.54 5.54
C SER A 146 -16.43 7.01 5.66
N ASP A 147 -17.41 7.84 5.29
CA ASP A 147 -18.82 7.45 5.23
C ASP A 147 -19.05 6.25 4.29
N GLN A 148 -18.29 6.16 3.20
CA GLN A 148 -18.41 5.02 2.28
C GLN A 148 -17.99 3.70 2.93
N ALA A 149 -16.99 3.72 3.81
CA ALA A 149 -16.60 2.54 4.59
C ALA A 149 -17.63 2.23 5.67
N ALA A 150 -18.19 3.24 6.34
CA ALA A 150 -19.26 3.05 7.32
C ALA A 150 -20.54 2.48 6.69
N GLN A 151 -20.92 2.97 5.51
CA GLN A 151 -22.09 2.47 4.77
C GLN A 151 -21.93 0.99 4.38
N ALA A 152 -20.71 0.54 4.08
CA ALA A 152 -20.43 -0.86 3.81
C ALA A 152 -20.67 -1.78 5.02
N CYS A 153 -20.75 -1.21 6.23
CA CYS A 153 -21.06 -1.90 7.48
C CYS A 153 -22.55 -1.85 7.84
N SER A 154 -23.40 -1.32 6.96
CA SER A 154 -24.85 -1.26 7.18
C SER A 154 -25.44 -2.67 7.37
N GLY A 155 -26.39 -2.80 8.30
CA GLY A 155 -27.05 -4.07 8.60
C GLY A 155 -26.37 -4.92 9.69
N LEU A 156 -25.30 -4.43 10.30
CA LEU A 156 -24.74 -5.03 11.53
C LEU A 156 -25.59 -4.64 12.75
N LEU A 157 -26.08 -5.63 13.50
CA LEU A 157 -26.81 -5.44 14.75
C LEU A 157 -25.82 -5.39 15.92
N ASP A 158 -26.14 -4.64 16.98
CA ASP A 158 -25.33 -4.50 18.20
C ASP A 158 -23.88 -3.99 17.98
N ILE A 159 -23.63 -3.30 16.86
CA ILE A 159 -22.33 -2.70 16.51
C ILE A 159 -22.50 -1.19 16.31
N SER A 160 -21.67 -0.39 17.00
CA SER A 160 -21.58 1.05 16.77
C SER A 160 -20.66 1.30 15.58
N VAL A 161 -21.09 2.13 14.63
CA VAL A 161 -20.30 2.47 13.44
C VAL A 161 -20.12 3.98 13.40
N GLU A 162 -18.87 4.43 13.40
CA GLU A 162 -18.49 5.85 13.36
C GLU A 162 -17.59 6.10 12.16
N ALA A 163 -17.74 7.26 11.52
CA ALA A 163 -16.93 7.66 10.37
C ALA A 163 -16.15 8.93 10.66
N ALA A 164 -14.89 8.97 10.20
CA ALA A 164 -14.09 10.17 10.28
C ALA A 164 -14.70 11.28 9.41
N ALA A 165 -14.63 12.53 9.88
CA ALA A 165 -15.19 13.70 9.19
C ALA A 165 -14.63 13.92 7.77
N GLN A 166 -13.44 13.38 7.48
CA GLN A 166 -12.81 13.41 6.17
C GLN A 166 -12.02 12.11 5.95
N PRO A 167 -11.87 11.64 4.70
CA PRO A 167 -11.14 10.42 4.35
C PRO A 167 -9.62 10.59 4.47
N SER A 168 -9.14 10.81 5.69
CA SER A 168 -7.73 11.01 6.02
C SER A 168 -7.36 10.30 7.32
N GLU A 169 -6.12 9.84 7.41
CA GLU A 169 -5.60 9.19 8.61
C GLU A 169 -5.60 10.13 9.83
N ALA A 170 -5.30 11.41 9.62
CA ALA A 170 -5.35 12.42 10.68
C ALA A 170 -6.77 12.58 11.26
N ALA A 171 -7.80 12.67 10.41
CA ALA A 171 -9.18 12.77 10.85
C ALA A 171 -9.64 11.48 11.57
N LEU A 172 -9.21 10.31 11.09
CA LEU A 172 -9.49 9.02 11.72
C LEU A 172 -8.87 8.94 13.13
N ILE A 173 -7.59 9.30 13.27
CA ILE A 173 -6.91 9.33 14.58
C ILE A 173 -7.58 10.32 15.53
N GLN A 174 -7.95 11.51 15.02
CA GLN A 174 -8.65 12.52 15.82
C GLN A 174 -9.99 11.99 16.35
N MET A 175 -10.79 11.36 15.49
CA MET A 175 -12.05 10.72 15.88
C MET A 175 -11.83 9.63 16.94
N ILE A 176 -10.85 8.74 16.73
CA ILE A 176 -10.49 7.70 17.71
C ILE A 176 -10.13 8.31 19.06
N GLY A 177 -9.37 9.40 19.07
CA GLY A 177 -9.00 10.13 20.29
C GLY A 177 -10.18 10.77 21.02
N GLN A 178 -11.26 11.11 20.31
CA GLN A 178 -12.50 11.64 20.89
C GLN A 178 -13.41 10.53 21.44
N LEU A 179 -13.48 9.40 20.74
CA LEU A 179 -14.31 8.25 21.12
C LEU A 179 -13.70 7.41 22.24
N THR A 180 -12.37 7.45 22.42
CA THR A 180 -11.71 6.72 23.49
C THR A 180 -11.78 7.53 24.79
N PRO A 181 -12.46 7.05 25.85
CA PRO A 181 -12.57 7.80 27.10
C PRO A 181 -11.19 8.07 27.73
N ARG A 182 -10.95 9.33 28.13
CA ARG A 182 -9.67 9.83 28.70
C ARG A 182 -9.24 9.20 30.04
N THR A 183 -10.03 8.29 30.60
CA THR A 183 -9.83 7.65 31.91
C THR A 183 -8.80 6.51 31.92
N ALA A 184 -8.25 6.11 30.77
CA ALA A 184 -7.14 5.14 30.69
C ALA A 184 -5.74 5.77 30.76
N ARG A 185 -5.60 7.06 31.12
CA ARG A 185 -4.29 7.68 31.40
C ARG A 185 -3.80 7.27 32.80
N ARG A 186 -3.68 5.97 33.03
CA ARG A 186 -3.00 5.41 34.20
C ARG A 186 -1.52 5.83 34.07
N LYS A 187 -0.98 6.55 35.05
CA LYS A 187 0.45 6.87 35.11
C LYS A 187 1.24 5.55 35.08
N SER A 188 1.78 5.17 33.93
CA SER A 188 2.77 4.09 33.86
C SER A 188 4.10 4.64 34.36
N PRO A 189 4.80 3.98 35.31
CA PRO A 189 6.21 4.28 35.55
C PRO A 189 7.03 3.88 34.30
N PRO A 190 8.25 4.44 34.12
CA PRO A 190 9.00 4.20 32.90
C PRO A 190 9.59 2.79 32.96
N SER A 191 9.01 1.84 32.20
CA SER A 191 9.72 0.60 31.92
C SER A 191 9.45 0.08 30.51
N ARG A 192 10.51 0.19 29.71
CA ARG A 192 11.03 -0.83 28.80
C ARG A 192 10.14 -2.07 28.68
N GLN A 193 9.46 -2.24 27.55
CA GLN A 193 9.18 -3.53 26.88
C GLN A 193 8.12 -3.31 25.79
N ASN A 194 8.57 -3.00 24.57
CA ASN A 194 7.87 -3.34 23.31
C ASN A 194 8.86 -3.61 22.17
N THR A 195 10.16 -3.54 22.43
CA THR A 195 11.21 -3.84 21.45
C THR A 195 11.21 -5.30 21.03
N HIS A 196 10.73 -6.22 21.88
CA HIS A 196 10.82 -7.66 21.59
C HIS A 196 9.80 -8.13 20.53
N PHE A 197 8.62 -7.51 20.44
CA PHE A 197 7.58 -7.88 19.45
C PHE A 197 7.89 -7.30 18.06
N VAL A 198 8.43 -6.08 18.02
CA VAL A 198 8.90 -5.44 16.79
C VAL A 198 10.18 -6.12 16.28
N GLN A 199 11.10 -6.54 17.17
CA GLN A 199 12.29 -7.30 16.79
C GLN A 199 11.99 -8.74 16.34
N SER A 200 10.96 -9.41 16.88
CA SER A 200 10.56 -10.74 16.38
C SER A 200 9.92 -10.67 14.99
N ALA A 201 9.14 -9.63 14.70
CA ALA A 201 8.60 -9.39 13.36
C ALA A 201 9.70 -9.07 12.33
N LEU A 202 10.74 -8.34 12.74
CA LEU A 202 11.90 -8.04 11.90
C LEU A 202 12.87 -9.25 11.75
N ARG A 203 13.03 -10.09 12.78
CA ARG A 203 13.86 -11.31 12.71
C ARG A 203 13.22 -12.44 11.89
N ASN A 204 11.90 -12.56 11.88
CA ASN A 204 11.21 -13.54 11.03
C ASN A 204 11.23 -13.18 9.54
N GLN A 205 11.46 -11.91 9.18
CA GLN A 205 11.79 -11.55 7.79
C GLN A 205 13.28 -11.76 7.45
N SER A 206 14.15 -11.80 8.45
CA SER A 206 15.59 -12.01 8.28
C SER A 206 15.97 -13.50 8.17
N SER A 207 15.15 -14.39 8.72
CA SER A 207 15.45 -15.83 8.82
C SER A 207 14.93 -16.64 7.61
N SER A 208 14.18 -16.02 6.70
CA SER A 208 13.76 -16.62 5.42
C SER A 208 14.69 -16.24 4.25
N ARG A 209 15.89 -15.71 4.53
CA ARG A 209 16.88 -15.27 3.52
C ARG A 209 18.28 -15.82 3.77
N SER A 210 18.41 -17.03 4.28
CA SER A 210 19.69 -17.73 4.33
C SER A 210 19.51 -19.20 4.02
N LEU A 211 19.39 -19.48 2.73
CA LEU A 211 20.01 -20.57 1.96
C LEU A 211 19.49 -20.42 0.51
N GLU A 212 20.37 -20.63 -0.46
CA GLU A 212 20.22 -20.40 -1.92
C GLU A 212 20.49 -18.96 -2.42
N SER A 213 21.78 -18.61 -2.41
CA SER A 213 22.35 -17.68 -3.39
C SER A 213 22.46 -18.39 -4.76
N GLY A 214 21.35 -18.48 -5.49
CA GLY A 214 21.32 -18.86 -6.91
C GLY A 214 20.95 -17.62 -7.73
N ASN A 215 21.93 -17.05 -8.44
CA ASN A 215 21.73 -15.90 -9.32
C ASN A 215 21.20 -16.39 -10.68
N ASP A 216 19.88 -16.46 -10.84
CA ASP A 216 19.23 -16.95 -12.08
C ASP A 216 19.02 -15.86 -13.17
N ASN A 217 19.73 -14.73 -13.12
CA ASN A 217 19.58 -13.68 -14.14
C ASN A 217 20.91 -13.06 -14.59
N ALA A 218 21.86 -13.89 -15.04
CA ALA A 218 22.94 -13.43 -15.90
C ALA A 218 22.53 -13.55 -17.39
N PRO A 219 22.70 -12.51 -18.21
CA PRO A 219 22.48 -12.61 -19.66
C PRO A 219 23.60 -13.44 -20.28
N GLY A 220 23.24 -14.47 -21.06
CA GLY A 220 24.19 -15.28 -21.80
C GLY A 220 24.87 -14.47 -22.90
N GLU A 221 26.13 -14.08 -22.66
CA GLU A 221 27.02 -13.57 -23.69
C GLU A 221 27.52 -14.72 -24.56
N SER A 222 27.31 -14.57 -25.86
CA SER A 222 27.91 -15.36 -26.93
C SER A 222 29.38 -14.99 -27.12
N GLY A 223 30.28 -15.98 -27.11
CA GLY A 223 31.67 -15.90 -27.57
C GLY A 223 32.37 -17.23 -27.31
N GLN A 224 32.52 -18.09 -28.32
CA GLN A 224 33.79 -18.37 -29.02
C GLN A 224 34.94 -18.77 -28.09
N ASP A 225 35.29 -20.07 -28.11
CA ASP A 225 36.67 -20.50 -28.36
C ASP A 225 36.73 -21.99 -28.74
N ASP A 226 37.42 -22.24 -29.85
CA ASP A 226 37.88 -23.51 -30.40
C ASP A 226 39.01 -24.07 -29.49
N PRO A 227 39.16 -25.40 -29.34
CA PRO A 227 40.33 -25.96 -30.02
C PRO A 227 40.14 -27.39 -30.58
N ASP A 228 40.53 -27.50 -31.84
CA ASP A 228 41.31 -28.52 -32.52
C ASP A 228 41.92 -29.71 -31.73
N GLN A 229 41.99 -30.84 -32.46
CA GLN A 229 42.82 -32.05 -32.35
C GLN A 229 42.21 -33.35 -31.77
N GLY A 230 42.16 -34.37 -32.66
CA GLY A 230 41.68 -35.75 -32.46
C GLY A 230 42.60 -36.67 -31.64
N PRO A 231 42.64 -38.02 -31.84
CA PRO A 231 42.57 -38.71 -33.15
C PRO A 231 41.66 -39.97 -33.24
N ARG A 232 41.53 -40.41 -34.51
CA ARG A 232 41.08 -41.69 -35.10
C ARG A 232 41.09 -42.95 -34.20
N ALA A 233 40.14 -43.87 -34.44
CA ALA A 233 40.39 -45.13 -35.18
C ALA A 233 39.12 -46.01 -35.35
N ALA A 234 39.05 -46.61 -36.55
CA ALA A 234 38.32 -47.79 -37.04
C ALA A 234 36.79 -47.80 -37.06
#